data_AF-A0A3L9Y712-F1
#
_entry.id   AF-A0A3L9Y712-F1
#
_cell.length_a   1.000
_cell.length_b   1.000
_cell.length_c   1.000
_cell.angle_alpha   90.00
_cell.angle_beta   90.00
_cell.angle_gamma   90.00
#
_symmetry.space_group_name_H-M   'P 1'
#
loop_
_entity.id
_entity.type
_entity.pdbx_description
1 polymer ?
#
loop_
_entity_poly.entity_id
_entity_poly.type
_entity_poly.pdbx_seq_one_letter_code
_entity_poly.pdbx_strand_id
1 'polypeptide(L)'
;MRRAAPMLGLALAVPVVALAQTTDARMASYLNGQSNDGSILFGYESDGCTATATMTQVYSDGAERTTRTPIDYADIRTDINELGTVDTLDIAQINLFLRDDAEPVMVDITLTTTEPETRASWTQQGATCSDTACTITLEHPARADAPSASLVVGGPMAGSRAEFVLDDIRALASRCAAPD
;
A
#
# COMPACT_ATOMS: atom_id res chain seq x y z
N MET A 1 -20.65 -5.62 -62.43
CA MET A 1 -19.51 -5.72 -61.49
C MET A 1 -19.46 -4.46 -60.64
N ARG A 2 -19.93 -4.50 -59.39
CA ARG A 2 -19.78 -3.39 -58.42
C ARG A 2 -19.12 -3.97 -57.16
N ARG A 3 -18.00 -3.36 -56.79
CA ARG A 3 -17.06 -3.80 -55.75
C ARG A 3 -17.66 -3.62 -54.36
N ALA A 4 -17.55 -4.65 -53.53
CA ALA A 4 -17.74 -4.56 -52.09
C ALA A 4 -16.54 -3.83 -51.47
N ALA A 5 -16.78 -2.87 -50.58
CA ALA A 5 -15.75 -2.24 -49.76
C ALA A 5 -15.67 -2.97 -48.41
N PRO A 6 -14.46 -3.30 -47.92
CA PRO A 6 -14.30 -3.85 -46.58
C PRO A 6 -14.41 -2.72 -45.56
N MET A 7 -15.30 -2.85 -44.58
CA MET A 7 -15.22 -2.02 -43.37
C MET A 7 -14.02 -2.49 -42.55
N LEU A 8 -12.99 -1.64 -42.45
CA LEU A 8 -11.98 -1.78 -41.42
C LEU A 8 -12.64 -1.57 -40.05
N GLY A 9 -12.65 -2.62 -39.23
CA GLY A 9 -12.92 -2.48 -37.81
C GLY A 9 -11.75 -1.75 -37.15
N LEU A 10 -11.99 -0.55 -36.64
CA LEU A 10 -11.10 0.07 -35.66
C LEU A 10 -11.26 -0.70 -34.34
N ALA A 11 -10.28 -1.51 -34.00
CA ALA A 11 -10.08 -1.92 -32.62
C ALA A 11 -9.63 -0.68 -31.84
N LEU A 12 -10.50 -0.19 -30.94
CA LEU A 12 -10.14 0.82 -29.95
C LEU A 12 -9.12 0.21 -29.00
N ALA A 13 -7.83 0.41 -29.28
CA ALA A 13 -6.79 0.26 -28.29
C ALA A 13 -6.99 1.36 -27.25
N VAL A 14 -7.63 1.03 -26.13
CA VAL A 14 -7.65 1.93 -24.97
C VAL A 14 -6.20 2.08 -24.52
N PRO A 15 -5.63 3.29 -24.47
CA PRO A 15 -4.25 3.47 -24.06
C PRO A 15 -4.12 3.04 -22.60
N VAL A 16 -3.30 2.01 -22.36
CA VAL A 16 -2.98 1.45 -21.03
C VAL A 16 -2.56 2.55 -20.03
N VAL A 17 -1.94 3.62 -20.53
CA VAL A 17 -1.53 4.82 -19.77
C VAL A 17 -2.72 5.55 -19.13
N ALA A 18 -3.87 5.64 -19.82
CA ALA A 18 -5.06 6.28 -19.27
C ALA A 18 -5.72 5.41 -18.18
N LEU A 19 -5.63 4.08 -18.29
CA LEU A 19 -6.17 3.17 -17.28
C LEU A 19 -5.33 3.16 -16.00
N ALA A 20 -4.00 3.15 -16.10
CA ALA A 20 -3.11 3.23 -14.94
C ALA A 20 -3.33 4.53 -14.14
N GLN A 21 -3.37 5.69 -14.81
CA GLN A 21 -3.69 6.97 -14.16
C GLN A 21 -5.07 6.96 -13.46
N THR A 22 -6.04 6.19 -13.97
CA THR A 22 -7.35 6.08 -13.30
C THR A 22 -7.32 5.14 -12.10
N THR A 23 -6.56 4.05 -12.13
CA THR A 23 -6.45 3.12 -11.00
C THR A 23 -5.63 3.74 -9.86
N ASP A 24 -4.51 4.40 -10.17
CA ASP A 24 -3.63 4.98 -9.14
C ASP A 24 -4.35 6.13 -8.41
N ALA A 25 -5.10 6.96 -9.13
CA ALA A 25 -5.93 8.01 -8.54
C ALA A 25 -7.07 7.47 -7.68
N ARG A 26 -7.70 6.35 -8.08
CA ARG A 26 -8.71 5.66 -7.25
C ARG A 26 -8.08 5.10 -5.98
N MET A 27 -6.96 4.37 -6.09
CA MET A 27 -6.22 3.82 -4.96
C MET A 27 -5.86 4.91 -3.95
N ALA A 28 -5.30 6.03 -4.43
CA ALA A 28 -5.02 7.19 -3.59
C ALA A 28 -6.29 7.73 -2.90
N SER A 29 -7.44 7.80 -3.59
CA SER A 29 -8.69 8.26 -2.97
C SER A 29 -9.24 7.34 -1.88
N TYR A 30 -8.91 6.04 -1.93
CA TYR A 30 -9.35 5.06 -0.94
C TYR A 30 -8.41 4.96 0.25
N LEU A 31 -7.10 5.11 0.02
CA LEU A 31 -6.04 4.86 0.99
C LEU A 31 -5.50 6.13 1.66
N ASN A 32 -5.62 7.29 1.01
CA ASN A 32 -5.28 8.56 1.66
C ASN A 32 -6.39 8.99 2.61
N GLY A 33 -6.02 9.40 3.81
CA GLY A 33 -6.99 9.89 4.78
C GLY A 33 -6.45 9.97 6.18
N GLN A 34 -7.37 9.99 7.13
CA GLN A 34 -7.06 10.06 8.55
C GLN A 34 -8.05 9.23 9.38
N SER A 35 -7.62 8.80 10.56
CA SER A 35 -8.44 8.13 11.57
C SER A 35 -8.15 8.71 12.96
N ASN A 36 -8.98 8.33 13.95
CA ASN A 36 -8.84 8.71 15.36
C ASN A 36 -8.63 10.23 15.53
N ASP A 37 -9.56 11.02 15.00
CA ASP A 37 -9.54 12.50 15.07
C ASP A 37 -8.27 13.15 14.51
N GLY A 38 -7.59 12.48 13.57
CA GLY A 38 -6.37 12.98 12.92
C GLY A 38 -5.07 12.51 13.59
N SER A 39 -5.14 11.71 14.65
CA SER A 39 -3.95 11.12 15.28
C SER A 39 -3.30 10.02 14.44
N ILE A 40 -3.98 9.51 13.41
CA ILE A 40 -3.39 8.61 12.42
C ILE A 40 -3.64 9.19 11.03
N LEU A 41 -2.57 9.39 10.27
CA LEU A 41 -2.58 9.85 8.90
C LEU A 41 -2.12 8.70 7.98
N PHE A 42 -2.85 8.51 6.88
CA PHE A 42 -2.54 7.51 5.86
C PHE A 42 -2.19 8.21 4.56
N GLY A 43 -1.09 7.77 3.95
CA GLY A 43 -0.58 8.24 2.68
C GLY A 43 -0.35 7.08 1.71
N TYR A 44 -0.56 7.33 0.43
CA TYR A 44 -0.39 6.38 -0.66
C TYR A 44 0.07 7.15 -1.89
N GLU A 45 1.21 6.74 -2.41
CA GLU A 45 1.82 7.27 -3.63
C GLU A 45 2.16 6.11 -4.55
N SER A 46 1.92 6.24 -5.85
CA SER A 46 2.20 5.19 -6.83
C SER A 46 2.70 5.77 -8.14
N ASP A 47 3.57 5.01 -8.81
CA ASP A 47 4.09 5.29 -10.15
C ASP A 47 3.62 4.27 -11.21
N GLY A 48 2.58 3.48 -10.87
CA GLY A 48 1.89 2.56 -11.76
C GLY A 48 2.08 1.09 -11.39
N CYS A 49 3.32 0.62 -11.27
CA CYS A 49 3.61 -0.76 -10.84
C CYS A 49 4.30 -0.84 -9.47
N THR A 50 4.80 0.28 -8.95
CA THR A 50 5.22 0.38 -7.57
C THR A 50 4.38 1.41 -6.82
N ALA A 51 4.36 1.26 -5.50
CA ALA A 51 3.73 2.21 -4.60
C ALA A 51 4.47 2.29 -3.27
N THR A 52 4.20 3.36 -2.52
CA THR A 52 4.60 3.51 -1.12
C THR A 52 3.36 3.82 -0.30
N ALA A 53 3.06 2.94 0.66
CA ALA A 53 2.07 3.20 1.69
C ALA A 53 2.77 3.82 2.91
N THR A 54 2.19 4.89 3.46
CA THR A 54 2.69 5.59 4.63
C THR A 54 1.62 5.62 5.70
N MET A 55 1.99 5.32 6.94
CA MET A 55 1.15 5.52 8.12
C MET A 55 1.91 6.35 9.14
N THR A 56 1.38 7.50 9.53
CA THR A 56 1.94 8.35 10.58
C THR A 56 0.99 8.38 11.78
N GLN A 57 1.46 7.93 12.93
CA GLN A 57 0.74 7.97 14.20
C GLN A 57 1.34 9.07 15.08
N VAL A 58 0.49 9.97 15.58
CA VAL A 58 0.84 11.02 16.54
C VAL A 58 0.35 10.60 17.92
N TYR A 59 1.27 10.51 18.88
CA TYR A 59 0.98 10.13 20.26
C TYR A 59 0.58 11.36 21.09
N SER A 60 0.01 11.13 22.27
CA SER A 60 -0.48 12.21 23.14
C SER A 60 0.62 13.11 23.72
N ASP A 61 1.85 12.62 23.75
CA ASP A 61 3.07 13.34 24.13
C ASP A 61 3.65 14.19 22.97
N GLY A 62 3.05 14.10 21.78
CA GLY A 62 3.51 14.77 20.56
C GLY A 62 4.60 13.99 19.81
N ALA A 63 4.99 12.80 20.26
CA ALA A 63 5.86 11.93 19.47
C ALA A 63 5.13 11.45 18.21
N GLU A 64 5.87 11.27 17.12
CA GLU A 64 5.32 10.81 15.85
C GLU A 64 6.05 9.56 15.36
N ARG A 65 5.31 8.50 15.05
CA ARG A 65 5.85 7.31 14.40
C ARG A 65 5.32 7.21 12.98
N THR A 66 6.23 7.25 12.01
CA THR A 66 5.92 7.05 10.59
C THR A 66 6.46 5.70 10.13
N THR A 67 5.60 4.89 9.53
CA THR A 67 5.96 3.66 8.82
C THR A 67 5.81 3.91 7.32
N ARG A 68 6.81 3.52 6.53
CA ARG A 68 6.77 3.50 5.06
C ARG A 68 6.97 2.08 4.57
N THR A 69 6.01 1.60 3.79
CA THR A 69 5.99 0.26 3.22
C THR A 69 6.00 0.37 1.70
N PRO A 70 7.11 0.01 1.04
CA PRO A 70 7.12 -0.09 -0.42
C PRO A 70 6.28 -1.31 -0.85
N ILE A 71 5.68 -1.19 -2.02
CA ILE A 71 4.82 -2.21 -2.63
C ILE A 71 5.23 -2.34 -4.08
N ASP A 72 5.64 -3.53 -4.50
CA ASP A 72 5.76 -3.89 -5.91
C ASP A 72 4.56 -4.77 -6.28
N TYR A 73 3.71 -4.30 -7.19
CA TYR A 73 2.52 -5.03 -7.59
C TYR A 73 2.85 -6.32 -8.34
N ALA A 74 4.01 -6.42 -9.01
CA ALA A 74 4.42 -7.64 -9.71
C ALA A 74 4.70 -8.81 -8.76
N ASP A 75 5.08 -8.49 -7.52
CA ASP A 75 5.42 -9.47 -6.49
C ASP A 75 4.21 -9.96 -5.70
N ILE A 76 3.05 -9.29 -5.82
CA ILE A 76 1.84 -9.62 -5.05
C ILE A 76 1.13 -10.84 -5.65
N ARG A 77 0.69 -11.74 -4.78
CA ARG A 77 -0.23 -12.82 -5.13
C ARG A 77 -1.65 -12.29 -5.31
N THR A 78 -2.32 -12.72 -6.36
CA THR A 78 -3.71 -12.28 -6.64
C THR A 78 -4.77 -13.15 -5.98
N ASP A 79 -4.41 -14.34 -5.51
CA ASP A 79 -5.32 -15.42 -5.11
C ASP A 79 -5.59 -15.51 -3.59
N ILE A 80 -4.70 -14.99 -2.75
CA ILE A 80 -4.76 -15.18 -1.28
C ILE A 80 -4.80 -13.88 -0.47
N ASN A 81 -4.90 -12.71 -1.09
CA ASN A 81 -5.00 -11.46 -0.32
C ASN A 81 -6.29 -11.43 0.51
N GLU A 82 -6.14 -11.11 1.78
CA GLU A 82 -7.21 -11.17 2.77
C GLU A 82 -7.58 -9.78 3.29
N LEU A 83 -8.88 -9.55 3.45
CA LEU A 83 -9.36 -8.48 4.31
C LEU A 83 -9.21 -8.96 5.76
N GLY A 84 -8.33 -8.30 6.51
CA GLY A 84 -8.22 -8.52 7.95
C GLY A 84 -9.52 -8.17 8.66
N THR A 85 -9.86 -8.92 9.70
CA THR A 85 -11.04 -8.64 10.53
C THR A 85 -10.85 -7.28 11.20
N VAL A 86 -11.79 -6.36 10.97
CA VAL A 86 -11.80 -5.08 11.68
C VAL A 86 -13.10 -4.91 12.46
N ASP A 87 -12.96 -4.82 13.78
CA ASP A 87 -14.04 -4.75 14.76
C ASP A 87 -14.80 -3.41 14.77
N THR A 88 -14.59 -2.54 13.78
CA THR A 88 -15.23 -1.21 13.71
C THR A 88 -15.66 -0.88 12.28
N LEU A 89 -16.79 -0.18 12.13
CA LEU A 89 -17.38 0.19 10.82
C LEU A 89 -16.51 1.13 9.97
N ASP A 90 -15.45 1.69 10.55
CA ASP A 90 -14.70 2.82 10.00
C ASP A 90 -13.23 2.51 9.68
N ILE A 91 -12.76 1.28 9.88
CA ILE A 91 -11.41 0.86 9.49
C ILE A 91 -11.51 -0.51 8.81
N ALA A 92 -10.72 -0.72 7.77
CA ALA A 92 -10.49 -2.02 7.15
C ALA A 92 -8.99 -2.18 6.88
N GLN A 93 -8.48 -3.40 7.05
CA GLN A 93 -7.09 -3.72 6.75
C GLN A 93 -7.04 -4.75 5.63
N ILE A 94 -6.12 -4.56 4.68
CA ILE A 94 -5.85 -5.50 3.60
C ILE A 94 -4.43 -6.05 3.82
N ASN A 95 -4.34 -7.36 3.95
CA ASN A 95 -3.08 -8.07 4.08
C ASN A 95 -2.62 -8.52 2.69
N LEU A 96 -1.42 -8.05 2.30
CA LEU A 96 -0.84 -8.34 0.99
C LEU A 96 0.23 -9.41 1.12
N PHE A 97 0.02 -10.52 0.43
CA PHE A 97 0.95 -11.64 0.40
C PHE A 97 1.76 -11.62 -0.90
N LEU A 98 3.04 -11.92 -0.80
CA LEU A 98 3.92 -11.99 -1.96
C LEU A 98 3.99 -13.40 -2.51
N ARG A 99 4.48 -13.48 -3.75
CA ARG A 99 4.89 -14.74 -4.36
C ARG A 99 6.11 -15.29 -3.62
N ASP A 100 6.27 -16.62 -3.67
CA ASP A 100 7.38 -17.29 -2.99
C ASP A 100 8.75 -16.95 -3.59
N ASP A 101 8.79 -16.45 -4.82
CA ASP A 101 10.01 -16.04 -5.53
C ASP A 101 10.27 -14.52 -5.47
N ALA A 102 9.43 -13.75 -4.78
CA ALA A 102 9.64 -12.32 -4.58
C ALA A 102 10.75 -12.06 -3.56
N GLU A 103 11.38 -10.89 -3.65
CA GLU A 103 12.33 -10.42 -2.63
C GLU A 103 11.59 -9.98 -1.35
N PRO A 104 12.23 -10.07 -0.17
CA PRO A 104 11.67 -9.52 1.06
C PRO A 104 11.37 -8.00 0.95
N VAL A 105 10.31 -7.56 1.60
CA VAL A 105 9.94 -6.14 1.66
C VAL A 105 10.68 -5.47 2.82
N MET A 106 11.41 -4.39 2.51
CA MET A 106 12.07 -3.58 3.52
C MET A 106 11.12 -2.46 3.96
N VAL A 107 10.71 -2.47 5.23
CA VAL A 107 9.82 -1.48 5.83
C VAL A 107 10.64 -0.51 6.67
N ASP A 108 10.56 0.77 6.33
CA ASP A 108 11.25 1.83 7.07
C ASP A 108 10.32 2.44 8.11
N ILE A 109 10.79 2.54 9.36
CA ILE A 109 10.04 3.11 10.46
C ILE A 109 10.88 4.21 11.09
N THR A 110 10.31 5.41 11.18
CA THR A 110 10.92 6.57 11.82
C THR A 110 10.07 7.03 12.99
N LEU A 111 10.68 7.13 14.17
CA LEU A 111 10.13 7.77 15.35
C LEU A 111 10.76 9.16 15.50
N THR A 112 9.93 10.20 15.56
CA THR A 112 10.34 11.56 15.93
C THR A 112 9.88 11.83 17.36
N THR A 113 10.82 12.06 18.28
CA THR A 113 10.54 12.36 19.68
C THR A 113 11.71 13.09 20.33
N THR A 114 11.43 13.91 21.34
CA THR A 114 12.45 14.52 22.21
C THR A 114 12.70 13.71 23.48
N GLU A 115 11.93 12.65 23.73
CA GLU A 115 11.99 11.86 24.98
C GLU A 115 13.17 10.88 25.00
N PRO A 116 14.13 11.02 25.94
CA PRO A 116 15.31 10.16 25.98
C PRO A 116 15.01 8.68 26.27
N GLU A 117 14.01 8.39 27.12
CA GLU A 117 13.66 7.01 27.49
C GLU A 117 13.09 6.23 26.30
N THR A 118 12.15 6.83 25.56
CA THR A 118 11.57 6.26 24.35
C THR A 118 12.65 5.98 23.30
N ARG A 119 13.60 6.92 23.10
CA ARG A 119 14.75 6.72 22.20
C ARG A 119 15.66 5.58 22.64
N ALA A 120 15.98 5.49 23.93
CA ALA A 120 16.81 4.42 24.46
C ALA A 120 16.18 3.03 24.26
N SER A 121 14.86 2.92 24.41
CA SER A 121 14.12 1.69 24.12
C SER A 121 14.19 1.31 22.64
N TRP A 122 14.09 2.27 21.72
CA TRP A 122 14.18 2.02 20.29
C TRP A 122 15.59 1.62 19.84
N THR A 123 16.63 2.24 20.39
CA THR A 123 18.02 1.81 20.13
C THR A 123 18.24 0.36 20.55
N GLN A 124 17.64 -0.09 21.66
CA GLN A 124 17.71 -1.50 22.08
C GLN A 124 17.03 -2.46 21.09
N GLN A 125 16.06 -1.97 20.32
CA GLN A 125 15.41 -2.72 19.24
C GLN A 125 16.19 -2.67 17.92
N GLY A 126 17.35 -2.02 17.89
CA GLY A 126 18.20 -1.90 16.70
C GLY A 126 18.02 -0.61 15.90
N ALA A 127 17.23 0.35 16.39
CA ALA A 127 17.08 1.64 15.72
C ALA A 127 18.37 2.49 15.83
N THR A 128 18.66 3.25 14.78
CA THR A 128 19.70 4.29 14.80
C THR A 128 19.07 5.64 15.09
N CYS A 129 19.52 6.33 16.14
CA CYS A 129 18.96 7.61 16.57
C CYS A 129 19.92 8.79 16.36
N SER A 130 19.40 9.91 15.84
CA SER A 130 19.99 11.25 15.83
C SER A 130 19.11 12.22 16.63
N ASP A 131 19.59 13.43 16.93
CA ASP A 131 18.96 14.54 17.70
C ASP A 131 17.55 14.29 18.25
N THR A 132 16.54 14.20 17.37
CA THR A 132 15.14 13.94 17.72
C THR A 132 14.49 12.83 16.90
N ALA A 133 15.26 12.05 16.14
CA ALA A 133 14.74 11.03 15.24
C ALA A 133 15.43 9.68 15.47
N CYS A 134 14.67 8.60 15.44
CA CYS A 134 15.16 7.22 15.46
C CYS A 134 14.60 6.45 14.27
N THR A 135 15.43 5.73 13.54
CA THR A 135 15.01 4.95 12.37
C THR A 135 15.39 3.49 12.52
N ILE A 136 14.50 2.60 12.13
CA ILE A 136 14.74 1.16 11.98
C ILE A 136 14.19 0.71 10.63
N THR A 137 14.93 -0.18 9.96
CA THR A 137 14.46 -0.86 8.75
C THR A 137 14.22 -2.32 9.11
N LEU A 138 13.01 -2.80 8.86
CA LEU A 138 12.59 -4.17 9.16
C LEU A 138 12.40 -4.94 7.86
N GLU A 139 12.88 -6.18 7.84
CA GLU A 139 12.66 -7.11 6.74
C GLU A 139 11.36 -7.89 6.97
N HIS A 140 10.43 -7.82 6.02
CA HIS A 140 9.24 -8.65 5.95
C HIS A 140 9.46 -9.76 4.92
N PRO A 141 9.44 -11.04 5.34
CA PRO A 141 9.79 -12.14 4.46
C PRO A 141 8.75 -12.31 3.35
N ALA A 142 9.20 -12.59 2.13
CA ALA A 142 8.33 -13.00 1.03
C ALA A 142 7.87 -14.45 1.26
N ARG A 143 6.70 -14.63 1.88
CA ARG A 143 6.09 -15.94 2.06
C ARG A 143 4.59 -15.90 1.82
N ALA A 144 4.09 -16.95 1.17
CA ALA A 144 2.67 -17.19 0.97
C ALA A 144 1.80 -17.19 2.24
N ASP A 145 2.36 -17.48 3.41
CA ASP A 145 1.64 -17.62 4.67
C ASP A 145 1.83 -16.44 5.64
N ALA A 146 2.58 -15.41 5.24
CA ALA A 146 2.81 -14.23 6.05
C ALA A 146 2.62 -12.94 5.23
N PRO A 147 1.87 -11.94 5.75
CA PRO A 147 1.69 -10.68 5.06
C PRO A 147 3.02 -9.92 4.99
N SER A 148 3.33 -9.41 3.80
CA SER A 148 4.51 -8.57 3.53
C SER A 148 4.24 -7.09 3.70
N ALA A 149 2.99 -6.69 3.47
CA ALA A 149 2.51 -5.33 3.60
C ALA A 149 1.08 -5.32 4.13
N SER A 150 0.70 -4.21 4.76
CA SER A 150 -0.66 -3.97 5.21
C SER A 150 -1.12 -2.60 4.73
N LEU A 151 -2.26 -2.59 4.04
CA LEU A 151 -2.93 -1.35 3.65
C LEU A 151 -4.12 -1.12 4.55
N VAL A 152 -4.31 0.12 5.00
CA VAL A 152 -5.43 0.51 5.85
C VAL A 152 -6.35 1.44 5.08
N VAL A 153 -7.64 1.10 5.06
CA VAL A 153 -8.71 1.93 4.51
C VAL A 153 -9.48 2.51 5.68
N GLY A 154 -9.46 3.84 5.84
CA GLY A 154 -10.11 4.54 6.94
C GLY A 154 -11.36 5.32 6.52
N GLY A 155 -12.33 5.45 7.42
CA GLY A 155 -13.56 6.24 7.30
C GLY A 155 -14.83 5.42 7.00
N PRO A 156 -15.98 6.08 6.77
CA PRO A 156 -17.26 5.40 6.55
C PRO A 156 -17.19 4.34 5.45
N MET A 157 -17.82 3.19 5.68
CA MET A 157 -17.84 2.07 4.73
C MET A 157 -16.43 1.56 4.36
N ALA A 158 -15.48 1.61 5.29
CA ALA A 158 -14.11 1.15 5.05
C ALA A 158 -14.06 -0.28 4.49
N GLY A 159 -14.90 -1.19 4.99
CA GLY A 159 -14.98 -2.57 4.49
C GLY A 159 -15.31 -2.66 3.00
N SER A 160 -16.40 -2.03 2.55
CA SER A 160 -16.77 -2.03 1.14
C SER A 160 -15.77 -1.31 0.25
N ARG A 161 -15.11 -0.26 0.75
CA ARG A 161 -14.02 0.39 0.01
C ARG A 161 -12.76 -0.48 -0.08
N ALA A 162 -12.47 -1.25 0.95
CA ALA A 162 -11.36 -2.20 0.95
C ALA A 162 -11.55 -3.31 -0.09
N GLU A 163 -12.79 -3.72 -0.36
CA GLU A 163 -13.09 -4.62 -1.48
C GLU A 163 -12.70 -4.00 -2.83
N PHE A 164 -13.04 -2.72 -3.07
CA PHE A 164 -12.64 -2.03 -4.30
C PHE A 164 -11.12 -1.85 -4.41
N VAL A 165 -10.45 -1.52 -3.30
CA VAL A 165 -8.99 -1.45 -3.25
C VAL A 165 -8.37 -2.80 -3.58
N LEU A 166 -8.92 -3.89 -3.05
CA LEU A 166 -8.43 -5.23 -3.30
C LEU A 166 -8.59 -5.66 -4.77
N ASP A 167 -9.70 -5.31 -5.41
CA ASP A 167 -9.91 -5.56 -6.83
C ASP A 167 -8.95 -4.75 -7.71
N ASP A 168 -8.70 -3.48 -7.34
CA ASP A 168 -7.72 -2.64 -8.02
C ASP A 168 -6.29 -3.21 -7.86
N ILE A 169 -5.91 -3.69 -6.67
CA ILE A 169 -4.62 -4.38 -6.45
C ILE A 169 -4.49 -5.61 -7.34
N ARG A 170 -5.53 -6.46 -7.42
CA ARG A 170 -5.48 -7.67 -8.26
C ARG A 170 -5.27 -7.33 -9.73
N ALA A 171 -5.94 -6.28 -10.21
CA ALA A 171 -5.78 -5.80 -11.57
C ALA A 171 -4.38 -5.23 -11.82
N LEU A 172 -3.83 -4.47 -10.87
CA LEU A 172 -2.45 -3.95 -10.93
C LEU A 172 -1.44 -5.10 -10.94
N ALA A 173 -1.55 -6.04 -10.01
CA ALA A 173 -0.64 -7.17 -9.90
C ALA A 173 -0.65 -8.04 -11.17
N SER A 174 -1.84 -8.34 -11.70
CA SER A 174 -1.97 -9.10 -12.95
C SER A 174 -1.33 -8.37 -14.14
N ARG A 175 -1.43 -7.03 -14.19
CA ARG A 175 -0.85 -6.21 -15.25
C ARG A 175 0.67 -6.09 -15.12
N CYS A 176 1.18 -5.86 -13.92
CA CYS A 176 2.60 -5.62 -13.66
C CYS A 176 3.43 -6.91 -13.69
N ALA A 177 2.82 -8.06 -13.46
CA ALA A 177 3.47 -9.36 -13.61
C ALA A 177 3.57 -9.85 -15.08
N ALA A 178 2.91 -9.20 -16.04
CA ALA A 178 2.97 -9.58 -17.44
C ALA A 178 4.31 -9.11 -18.08
N PRO A 179 5.03 -9.97 -18.81
CA PRO A 179 6.19 -9.53 -19.58
C PRO A 179 5.74 -8.62 -20.73
N ASP A 180 6.42 -7.47 -20.89
CA ASP A 180 6.23 -6.54 -22.01
C ASP A 180 6.36 -7.19 -23.39
#